data_AF-A0A9X3ENM3-F1
#
_entry.id   AF-A0A9X3ENM3-F1
#
_cell.length_a   1.000
_cell.length_b   1.000
_cell.length_c   1.000
_cell.angle_alpha   90.00
_cell.angle_beta   90.00
_cell.angle_gamma   90.00
#
_symmetry.space_group_name_H-M   'P 1'
#
loop_
_entity.id
_entity.type
_entity.pdbx_description
1 polymer ?
#
loop_
_entity_poly.entity_id
_entity_poly.type
_entity_poly.pdbx_seq_one_letter_code
_entity_poly.pdbx_strand_id
1 'polypeptide(L)'
;MTESSSGCRIDLGDQQLLRYSRHILLPQMDYEGQQQLLASHVLIVGLGGLGCPAALYLAASGVGRISLVDPDRVELSNLQRQIAHGQADIGRFKVDSAREQMLRLNPEIEVNAYTLAADETWLLNNLADVDLLLDCTDRAAIRYQINRACLQTGTPWLSAAAVALSGQITLFEPRAADSPCYRCLYPDLDADAGASEALACAESGVLAPLVGVVGALQAAHALKYLAGIGQQLRGRLQMLDLDSNRHQQWQLGRQPGCPDCSALDCGEQDSSPQS
;
A
#
# COMPACT_ATOMS: atom_id res chain seq x y z
N MET A 1 21.38 -29.97 15.82
CA MET A 1 21.15 -28.87 16.78
C MET A 1 21.46 -27.59 16.04
N THR A 2 20.45 -27.02 15.40
CA THR A 2 20.55 -25.78 14.63
C THR A 2 19.82 -24.73 15.44
N GLU A 3 20.58 -23.81 16.01
CA GLU A 3 20.07 -22.64 16.71
C GLU A 3 19.23 -21.82 15.73
N SER A 4 17.92 -21.79 15.98
CA SER A 4 16.98 -20.88 15.34
C SER A 4 17.27 -19.48 15.88
N SER A 5 17.54 -18.56 14.96
CA SER A 5 17.77 -17.15 15.23
C SER A 5 16.59 -16.57 16.01
N SER A 6 16.85 -16.21 17.27
CA SER A 6 15.92 -15.53 18.16
C SER A 6 15.72 -14.09 17.67
N GLY A 7 14.78 -13.91 16.73
CA GLY A 7 14.21 -12.59 16.43
C GLY A 7 13.58 -12.02 17.70
N CYS A 8 13.76 -10.72 17.94
CA CYS A 8 13.18 -10.01 19.07
C CYS A 8 11.65 -10.18 19.04
N ARG A 9 11.10 -11.01 19.93
CA ARG A 9 9.65 -11.20 20.04
C ARG A 9 9.07 -10.01 20.80
N ILE A 10 8.24 -9.21 20.13
CA ILE A 10 7.47 -8.14 20.78
C ILE A 10 6.43 -8.81 21.67
N ASP A 11 6.59 -8.74 22.98
CA ASP A 11 5.58 -9.26 23.91
C ASP A 11 4.44 -8.24 24.05
N LEU A 12 3.20 -8.68 23.84
CA LEU A 12 2.04 -7.80 23.94
C LEU A 12 1.69 -7.60 25.42
N GLY A 13 1.65 -6.34 25.86
CA GLY A 13 1.12 -6.02 27.19
C GLY A 13 -0.39 -6.27 27.29
N ASP A 14 -0.92 -6.32 28.50
CA ASP A 14 -2.35 -6.57 28.78
C ASP A 14 -3.31 -5.66 28.00
N GLN A 15 -2.95 -4.38 27.83
CA GLN A 15 -3.75 -3.43 27.07
C GLN A 15 -3.79 -3.76 25.58
N GLN A 16 -2.68 -4.22 25.01
CA GLN A 16 -2.59 -4.64 23.61
C GLN A 16 -3.34 -5.95 23.38
N LEU A 17 -3.22 -6.91 24.29
CA LEU A 17 -4.01 -8.14 24.28
C LEU A 17 -5.51 -7.84 24.27
N LEU A 18 -5.97 -6.89 25.10
CA LEU A 18 -7.36 -6.48 25.13
C LEU A 18 -7.78 -5.77 23.83
N ARG A 19 -7.00 -4.79 23.37
CA ARG A 19 -7.28 -4.00 22.16
C ARG A 19 -7.38 -4.88 20.92
N TYR A 20 -6.42 -5.79 20.73
CA TYR A 20 -6.32 -6.64 19.54
C TYR A 20 -6.98 -8.02 19.72
N SER A 21 -7.74 -8.22 20.80
CA SER A 21 -8.40 -9.49 21.12
C SER A 21 -9.23 -10.06 19.96
N ARG A 22 -9.87 -9.20 19.15
CA ARG A 22 -10.67 -9.65 17.98
C ARG A 22 -9.82 -10.18 16.84
N HIS A 23 -8.59 -9.71 16.68
CA HIS A 23 -7.62 -10.26 15.72
C HIS A 23 -7.04 -11.56 16.26
N ILE A 24 -6.59 -11.56 17.52
CA ILE A 24 -5.96 -12.73 18.16
C ILE A 24 -6.90 -13.94 18.18
N LEU A 25 -8.21 -13.73 18.32
CA LEU A 25 -9.19 -14.81 18.28
C LEU A 25 -9.39 -15.46 16.90
N LEU A 26 -8.88 -14.86 15.81
CA LEU A 26 -8.95 -15.46 14.48
C LEU A 26 -7.84 -16.51 14.34
N PRO A 27 -8.15 -17.78 14.05
CA PRO A 27 -7.14 -18.85 13.99
C PRO A 27 -6.01 -18.61 12.98
N GLN A 28 -6.29 -17.87 11.90
CA GLN A 28 -5.27 -17.53 10.91
C GLN A 28 -4.30 -16.47 11.42
N MET A 29 -4.78 -15.53 12.23
CA MET A 29 -3.98 -14.41 12.75
C MET A 29 -3.26 -14.83 14.04
N ASP A 30 -4.02 -15.31 15.03
CA ASP A 30 -3.54 -15.67 16.37
C ASP A 30 -2.67 -14.56 17.01
N TYR A 31 -1.97 -14.88 18.09
CA TYR A 31 -1.01 -14.00 18.74
C TYR A 31 0.15 -13.61 17.81
N GLU A 32 0.69 -14.57 17.06
CA GLU A 32 1.88 -14.38 16.21
C GLU A 32 1.63 -13.40 15.05
N GLY A 33 0.49 -13.48 14.38
CA GLY A 33 0.13 -12.54 13.32
C GLY A 33 0.00 -11.11 13.85
N GLN A 34 -0.59 -10.94 15.04
CA GLN A 34 -0.67 -9.62 15.66
C GLN A 34 0.71 -9.09 16.09
N GLN A 35 1.62 -9.96 16.57
CA GLN A 35 3.01 -9.58 16.83
C GLN A 35 3.71 -9.10 15.56
N GLN A 36 3.50 -9.77 14.42
CA GLN A 36 4.06 -9.34 13.14
C GLN A 36 3.53 -7.97 12.72
N LEU A 37 2.23 -7.70 12.88
CA LEU A 37 1.67 -6.37 12.61
C LEU A 37 2.35 -5.29 13.46
N LEU A 38 2.52 -5.54 14.77
CA LEU A 38 3.20 -4.60 15.68
C LEU A 38 4.68 -4.39 15.35
N ALA A 39 5.33 -5.36 14.71
CA ALA A 39 6.72 -5.24 14.26
C ALA A 39 6.86 -4.58 12.88
N SER A 40 5.76 -4.42 12.15
CA SER A 40 5.78 -3.99 10.75
C SER A 40 5.86 -2.47 10.57
N HIS A 41 6.51 -2.05 9.49
CA HIS A 41 6.54 -0.69 8.98
C HIS A 41 5.83 -0.58 7.62
N VAL A 42 4.79 0.26 7.57
CA VAL A 42 4.07 0.57 6.33
C VAL A 42 4.30 2.01 5.89
N LEU A 43 4.63 2.20 4.61
CA LEU A 43 4.68 3.52 3.97
C LEU A 43 3.42 3.74 3.13
N ILE A 44 2.66 4.81 3.40
CA ILE A 44 1.46 5.18 2.64
C ILE A 44 1.75 6.45 1.83
N VAL A 45 1.64 6.36 0.51
CA VAL A 45 1.81 7.49 -0.41
C VAL A 45 0.44 7.96 -0.89
N GLY A 46 0.03 9.15 -0.46
CA GLY A 46 -1.28 9.75 -0.71
C GLY A 46 -2.28 9.52 0.42
N LEU A 47 -2.90 10.59 0.89
CA LEU A 47 -3.92 10.62 1.94
C LEU A 47 -5.27 11.12 1.40
N GLY A 48 -5.57 10.76 0.16
CA GLY A 48 -6.85 10.98 -0.48
C GLY A 48 -7.94 10.01 -0.02
N GLY A 49 -8.93 9.80 -0.89
CA GLY A 49 -10.06 8.91 -0.58
C GLY A 49 -9.68 7.44 -0.34
N LEU A 50 -8.57 6.98 -0.93
CA LEU A 50 -8.02 5.64 -0.73
C LEU A 50 -7.14 5.57 0.53
N GLY A 51 -6.24 6.54 0.70
CA GLY A 51 -5.27 6.56 1.79
C GLY A 51 -5.89 6.77 3.16
N CYS A 52 -6.94 7.59 3.26
CA CYS A 52 -7.67 7.82 4.51
C CYS A 52 -8.16 6.52 5.16
N PRO A 53 -9.07 5.73 4.55
CA PRO A 53 -9.53 4.47 5.15
C PRO A 53 -8.38 3.47 5.36
N ALA A 54 -7.42 3.39 4.43
CA ALA A 54 -6.27 2.49 4.58
C ALA A 54 -5.47 2.81 5.85
N ALA A 55 -5.08 4.07 6.04
CA ALA A 55 -4.33 4.53 7.20
C ALA A 55 -5.09 4.29 8.52
N LEU A 56 -6.39 4.60 8.56
CA LEU A 56 -7.20 4.41 9.76
C LEU A 56 -7.35 2.93 10.14
N TYR A 57 -7.56 2.03 9.18
CA TYR A 57 -7.66 0.61 9.45
C TYR A 57 -6.31 0.00 9.86
N LEU A 58 -5.19 0.40 9.23
CA LEU A 58 -3.86 -0.06 9.63
C LEU A 58 -3.50 0.42 11.05
N ALA A 59 -3.81 1.67 11.37
CA ALA A 59 -3.61 2.22 12.70
C ALA A 59 -4.45 1.45 13.75
N ALA A 60 -5.75 1.27 13.50
CA ALA A 60 -6.63 0.54 14.41
C ALA A 60 -6.22 -0.94 14.58
N SER A 61 -5.61 -1.52 13.55
CA SER A 61 -5.14 -2.91 13.53
C SER A 61 -3.79 -3.13 14.22
N GLY A 62 -3.11 -2.06 14.63
CA GLY A 62 -1.84 -2.14 15.34
C GLY A 62 -0.65 -2.42 14.44
N VAL A 63 -0.62 -1.89 13.21
CA VAL A 63 0.64 -1.80 12.47
C VAL A 63 1.58 -0.86 13.24
N GLY A 64 2.74 -1.38 13.64
CA GLY A 64 3.61 -0.73 14.63
C GLY A 64 4.12 0.64 14.21
N ARG A 65 4.59 0.76 12.97
CA ARG A 65 5.10 2.00 12.40
C ARG A 65 4.41 2.31 11.08
N ILE A 66 3.90 3.53 10.94
CA ILE A 66 3.24 3.98 9.71
C ILE A 66 3.84 5.33 9.29
N SER A 67 4.43 5.37 8.10
CA SER A 67 4.93 6.60 7.48
C SER A 67 3.93 7.11 6.45
N LEU A 68 3.55 8.38 6.55
CA LEU A 68 2.58 9.04 5.69
C LEU A 68 3.29 10.04 4.78
N VAL A 69 3.02 10.00 3.48
CA VAL A 69 3.58 10.96 2.51
C VAL A 69 2.46 11.58 1.70
N ASP A 70 2.27 12.89 1.85
CA ASP A 70 1.32 13.66 1.05
C ASP A 70 1.72 15.16 1.09
N PRO A 71 1.81 15.84 -0.06
CA PRO A 71 2.18 17.25 -0.13
C PRO A 71 1.01 18.20 0.17
N ASP A 72 -0.23 17.72 0.11
CA ASP A 72 -1.41 18.56 0.04
C ASP A 72 -1.91 19.02 1.41
N ARG A 73 -2.77 20.03 1.35
CA ARG A 73 -3.59 20.48 2.46
C ARG A 73 -5.02 19.96 2.32
N VAL A 74 -5.74 19.90 3.44
CA VAL A 74 -7.16 19.53 3.46
C VAL A 74 -7.99 20.66 2.87
N GLU A 75 -8.88 20.33 1.94
CA GLU A 75 -9.85 21.24 1.34
C GLU A 75 -11.30 20.83 1.61
N LEU A 76 -12.24 21.77 1.56
CA LEU A 76 -13.67 21.46 1.75
C LEU A 76 -14.18 20.39 0.76
N SER A 77 -13.74 20.43 -0.49
CA SER A 77 -14.09 19.48 -1.55
C SER A 77 -13.64 18.04 -1.26
N ASN A 78 -12.69 17.87 -0.34
CA ASN A 78 -12.11 16.59 0.04
C ASN A 78 -13.00 15.84 1.03
N LEU A 79 -13.70 16.56 1.91
CA LEU A 79 -14.37 16.00 3.09
C LEU A 79 -15.52 15.04 2.77
N GLN A 80 -16.03 15.06 1.53
CA GLN A 80 -17.03 14.09 1.08
C GLN A 80 -16.50 12.65 1.00
N ARG A 81 -15.17 12.45 0.88
CA ARG A 81 -14.54 11.13 0.72
C ARG A 81 -13.27 10.88 1.54
N GLN A 82 -12.64 11.92 2.08
CA GLN A 82 -11.37 11.81 2.82
C GLN A 82 -11.63 11.77 4.33
N ILE A 83 -12.10 10.62 4.81
CA ILE A 83 -12.69 10.44 6.15
C ILE A 83 -11.69 10.53 7.32
N ALA A 84 -10.39 10.66 7.06
CA ALA A 84 -9.39 10.92 8.11
C ALA A 84 -9.35 12.40 8.52
N HIS A 85 -10.00 13.29 7.75
CA HIS A 85 -10.00 14.74 7.95
C HIS A 85 -11.38 15.25 8.35
N GLY A 86 -11.42 16.34 9.12
CA GLY A 86 -12.66 17.02 9.53
C GLY A 86 -12.72 18.49 9.11
N GLN A 87 -13.85 19.14 9.43
CA GLN A 87 -14.07 20.57 9.15
C GLN A 87 -13.01 21.48 9.78
N ALA A 88 -12.52 21.11 10.96
CA ALA A 88 -11.48 21.86 11.67
C ALA A 88 -10.08 21.71 11.02
N ASP A 89 -9.91 20.76 10.09
CA ASP A 89 -8.62 20.48 9.47
C ASP A 89 -8.40 21.24 8.17
N ILE A 90 -9.41 21.95 7.64
CA ILE A 90 -9.29 22.71 6.40
C ILE A 90 -8.08 23.67 6.45
N GLY A 91 -7.21 23.55 5.46
CA GLY A 91 -5.96 24.31 5.36
C GLY A 91 -4.75 23.69 6.09
N ARG A 92 -4.93 22.68 6.95
CA ARG A 92 -3.82 21.89 7.53
C ARG A 92 -3.27 20.92 6.50
N PHE A 93 -2.00 20.50 6.66
CA PHE A 93 -1.45 19.42 5.84
C PHE A 93 -2.18 18.11 6.11
N LYS A 94 -2.46 17.34 5.05
CA LYS A 94 -3.18 16.06 5.17
C LYS A 94 -2.43 15.09 6.07
N VAL A 95 -1.09 15.03 5.95
CA VAL A 95 -0.26 14.15 6.79
C VAL A 95 -0.40 14.45 8.29
N ASP A 96 -0.50 15.72 8.67
CA ASP A 96 -0.66 16.10 10.08
C ASP A 96 -2.06 15.77 10.61
N SER A 97 -3.10 16.09 9.83
CA SER A 97 -4.49 15.77 10.19
C SER A 97 -4.72 14.27 10.31
N ALA A 98 -4.23 13.47 9.35
CA ALA A 98 -4.34 12.02 9.40
C ALA A 98 -3.55 11.42 10.56
N ARG A 99 -2.31 11.88 10.79
CA ARG A 99 -1.48 11.44 11.93
C ARG A 99 -2.20 11.66 13.26
N GLU A 100 -2.76 12.84 13.47
CA GLU A 100 -3.51 13.15 14.69
C GLU A 100 -4.73 12.23 14.85
N GLN A 101 -5.47 11.99 13.76
CA GLN A 101 -6.62 11.08 13.78
C GLN A 101 -6.21 9.62 14.05
N MET A 102 -5.11 9.15 13.47
CA MET A 102 -4.58 7.80 13.72
C MET A 102 -4.15 7.62 15.17
N LEU A 103 -3.44 8.60 15.74
CA LEU A 103 -2.99 8.56 17.14
C LEU A 103 -4.16 8.71 18.14
N ARG A 104 -5.26 9.36 17.74
CA ARG A 104 -6.53 9.32 18.51
C ARG A 104 -7.13 7.91 18.55
N LEU A 105 -7.04 7.15 17.47
CA LEU A 105 -7.54 5.78 17.41
C LEU A 105 -6.63 4.80 18.15
N ASN A 106 -5.32 4.92 17.94
CA ASN A 106 -4.31 4.05 18.50
C ASN A 106 -3.08 4.88 18.90
N PRO A 107 -2.93 5.24 20.19
CA PRO A 107 -1.80 6.03 20.66
C PRO A 107 -0.50 5.23 20.83
N GLU A 108 -0.52 3.90 20.63
CA GLU A 108 0.62 3.02 20.88
C GLU A 108 1.49 2.78 19.63
N ILE A 109 1.04 3.22 18.46
CA ILE A 109 1.79 3.09 17.20
C ILE A 109 2.65 4.32 16.95
N GLU A 110 3.71 4.14 16.17
CA GLU A 110 4.52 5.24 15.64
C GLU A 110 3.93 5.72 14.31
N VAL A 111 3.68 7.03 14.20
CA VAL A 111 3.22 7.63 12.94
C VAL A 111 4.14 8.78 12.54
N ASN A 112 4.81 8.63 11.39
CA ASN A 112 5.69 9.61 10.79
C ASN A 112 4.98 10.35 9.66
N ALA A 113 5.15 11.67 9.57
CA ALA A 113 4.47 12.52 8.60
C ALA A 113 5.50 13.26 7.73
N TYR A 114 5.43 13.06 6.42
CA TYR A 114 6.30 13.69 5.44
C TYR A 114 5.48 14.56 4.49
N THR A 115 5.59 15.88 4.66
CA THR A 115 4.91 16.87 3.82
C THR A 115 5.71 17.14 2.55
N LEU A 116 5.69 16.19 1.61
CA LEU A 116 6.39 16.29 0.33
C LEU A 116 5.68 15.46 -0.74
N ALA A 117 5.95 15.81 -2.00
CA ALA A 117 5.62 14.93 -3.11
C ALA A 117 6.76 13.92 -3.25
N ALA A 118 6.47 12.64 -3.01
CA ALA A 118 7.46 11.59 -3.19
C ALA A 118 7.91 11.57 -4.65
N ASP A 119 9.22 11.43 -4.87
CA ASP A 119 9.79 11.07 -6.15
C ASP A 119 10.61 9.79 -6.03
N GLU A 120 11.08 9.26 -7.16
CA GLU A 120 11.90 8.05 -7.19
C GLU A 120 13.15 8.15 -6.29
N THR A 121 13.80 9.32 -6.23
CA THR A 121 15.01 9.51 -5.42
C THR A 121 14.69 9.45 -3.94
N TRP A 122 13.63 10.12 -3.51
CA TRP A 122 13.17 10.08 -2.13
C TRP A 122 12.75 8.67 -1.73
N LEU A 123 12.01 7.97 -2.59
CA LEU A 123 11.59 6.59 -2.35
C LEU A 123 12.79 5.66 -2.18
N LEU A 124 13.79 5.70 -3.07
CA LEU A 124 14.99 4.88 -2.96
C LEU A 124 15.73 5.06 -1.63
N ASN A 125 15.73 6.29 -1.09
CA ASN A 125 16.39 6.59 0.19
C ASN A 125 15.56 6.22 1.43
N ASN A 126 14.26 5.95 1.29
CA ASN A 126 13.34 5.75 2.43
C ASN A 126 12.59 4.41 2.42
N LEU A 127 12.91 3.50 1.49
CA LEU A 127 12.29 2.18 1.41
C LEU A 127 13.06 1.06 2.14
N ALA A 128 14.28 1.33 2.62
CA ALA A 128 15.16 0.28 3.15
C ALA A 128 14.60 -0.50 4.35
N ASP A 129 13.78 0.15 5.18
CA ASP A 129 13.18 -0.42 6.38
C ASP A 129 11.64 -0.46 6.32
N VAL A 130 11.08 -0.36 5.11
CA VAL A 130 9.64 -0.46 4.84
C VAL A 130 9.31 -1.91 4.48
N ASP A 131 8.41 -2.53 5.24
CA ASP A 131 7.97 -3.90 4.98
C ASP A 131 6.93 -3.96 3.86
N LEU A 132 6.14 -2.89 3.69
CA LEU A 132 5.14 -2.79 2.63
C LEU A 132 4.81 -1.32 2.31
N LEU A 133 4.80 -0.97 1.02
CA LEU A 133 4.30 0.32 0.53
C LEU A 133 2.85 0.21 0.04
N LEU A 134 2.03 1.21 0.36
CA LEU A 134 0.69 1.40 -0.17
C LEU A 134 0.67 2.63 -1.08
N ASP A 135 0.42 2.41 -2.36
CA ASP A 135 0.14 3.46 -3.33
C ASP A 135 -1.35 3.80 -3.28
N CYS A 136 -1.63 4.98 -2.74
CA CYS A 136 -2.96 5.58 -2.62
C CYS A 136 -3.06 6.88 -3.45
N THR A 137 -2.18 7.04 -4.43
CA THR A 137 -2.09 8.23 -5.28
C THR A 137 -3.13 8.22 -6.40
N ASP A 138 -3.44 9.37 -6.98
CA ASP A 138 -4.38 9.52 -8.10
C ASP A 138 -3.69 9.84 -9.44
N ARG A 139 -2.35 9.82 -9.49
CA ARG A 139 -1.57 10.17 -10.69
C ARG A 139 -0.76 8.99 -11.20
N ALA A 140 -0.86 8.70 -12.50
CA ALA A 140 -0.12 7.60 -13.11
C ALA A 140 1.41 7.76 -13.00
N ALA A 141 1.94 8.99 -13.14
CA ALA A 141 3.38 9.24 -13.18
C ALA A 141 4.14 8.77 -11.92
N ILE A 142 3.60 9.01 -10.73
CA ILE A 142 4.21 8.58 -9.46
C ILE A 142 4.15 7.06 -9.29
N ARG A 143 3.13 6.37 -9.83
CA ARG A 143 3.03 4.90 -9.77
C ARG A 143 4.19 4.22 -10.49
N TYR A 144 4.67 4.80 -11.60
CA TYR A 144 5.87 4.30 -12.28
C TYR A 144 7.15 4.57 -11.49
N GLN A 145 7.26 5.70 -10.80
CA GLN A 145 8.40 5.99 -9.92
C GLN A 145 8.43 5.06 -8.71
N ILE A 146 7.27 4.80 -8.09
CA ILE A 146 7.09 3.78 -7.05
C ILE A 146 7.50 2.41 -7.58
N ASN A 147 7.03 2.02 -8.76
CA ASN A 147 7.38 0.74 -9.39
C ASN A 147 8.91 0.57 -9.49
N ARG A 148 9.61 1.56 -10.06
CA ARG A 148 11.08 1.49 -10.23
C ARG A 148 11.81 1.46 -8.89
N ALA A 149 11.40 2.30 -7.93
CA ALA A 149 12.03 2.33 -6.61
C ALA A 149 11.83 1.02 -5.83
N CYS A 150 10.62 0.47 -5.85
CA CYS A 150 10.29 -0.82 -5.23
C CYS A 150 11.05 -1.98 -5.92
N LEU A 151 11.16 -1.96 -7.24
CA LEU A 151 11.95 -2.94 -7.98
C LEU A 151 13.43 -2.94 -7.57
N GLN A 152 14.03 -1.77 -7.39
CA GLN A 152 15.43 -1.64 -6.98
C GLN A 152 15.67 -2.01 -5.51
N THR A 153 14.75 -1.66 -4.61
CA THR A 153 14.87 -1.95 -3.16
C THR A 153 14.38 -3.34 -2.78
N GLY A 154 13.65 -4.00 -3.68
CA GLY A 154 12.98 -5.25 -3.40
C GLY A 154 11.74 -5.11 -2.51
N THR A 155 11.24 -3.89 -2.31
CA THR A 155 10.13 -3.59 -1.39
C THR A 155 8.79 -3.99 -2.01
N PRO A 156 7.98 -4.84 -1.37
CA PRO A 156 6.65 -5.18 -1.88
C PRO A 156 5.72 -3.98 -1.76
N TRP A 157 4.74 -3.90 -2.65
CA TRP A 157 3.78 -2.79 -2.62
C TRP A 157 2.40 -3.13 -3.18
N LEU A 158 1.38 -2.49 -2.62
CA LEU A 158 0.00 -2.56 -3.07
C LEU A 158 -0.36 -1.29 -3.84
N SER A 159 -0.75 -1.45 -5.11
CA SER A 159 -1.33 -0.35 -5.88
C SER A 159 -2.85 -0.47 -5.89
N ALA A 160 -3.52 0.61 -5.53
CA ALA A 160 -4.97 0.74 -5.65
C ALA A 160 -5.34 1.96 -6.50
N ALA A 161 -6.46 1.86 -7.22
CA ALA A 161 -7.03 3.00 -7.96
C ALA A 161 -8.55 2.94 -7.91
N ALA A 162 -9.20 4.09 -8.04
CA ALA A 162 -10.65 4.17 -8.14
C ALA A 162 -11.05 5.40 -8.96
N VAL A 163 -11.99 5.20 -9.89
CA VAL A 163 -12.55 6.23 -10.76
C VAL A 163 -14.03 5.93 -11.01
N ALA A 164 -14.88 6.95 -10.97
CA ALA A 164 -16.33 6.80 -11.10
C ALA A 164 -16.91 5.74 -10.12
N LEU A 165 -17.28 4.58 -10.64
CA LEU A 165 -17.86 3.43 -9.94
C LEU A 165 -16.95 2.19 -9.93
N SER A 166 -15.73 2.32 -10.47
CA SER A 166 -14.79 1.22 -10.67
C SER A 166 -13.54 1.38 -9.83
N GLY A 167 -13.15 0.32 -9.14
CA GLY A 167 -11.96 0.25 -8.32
C GLY A 167 -11.10 -0.96 -8.67
N GLN A 168 -9.80 -0.86 -8.42
CA GLN A 168 -8.86 -1.95 -8.63
C GLN A 168 -7.77 -1.99 -7.58
N ILE A 169 -7.25 -3.18 -7.33
CA ILE A 169 -6.12 -3.41 -6.43
C ILE A 169 -5.28 -4.61 -6.88
N THR A 170 -3.97 -4.50 -6.73
CA THR A 170 -3.00 -5.57 -7.00
C THR A 170 -1.80 -5.45 -6.06
N LEU A 171 -1.15 -6.59 -5.80
CA LEU A 171 0.09 -6.68 -5.05
C LEU A 171 1.24 -6.97 -6.01
N PHE A 172 2.33 -6.22 -5.88
CA PHE A 172 3.58 -6.46 -6.58
C PHE A 172 4.67 -6.83 -5.57
N GLU A 173 5.38 -7.92 -5.83
CA GLU A 173 6.45 -8.42 -4.95
C GLU A 173 7.74 -8.55 -5.74
N PRO A 174 8.56 -7.49 -5.80
CA PRO A 174 9.76 -7.46 -6.65
C PRO A 174 10.75 -8.61 -6.47
N ARG A 175 10.85 -9.17 -5.26
CA ARG A 175 11.74 -10.30 -4.96
C ARG A 175 11.21 -11.66 -5.41
N ALA A 176 9.94 -11.74 -5.81
CA ALA A 176 9.36 -12.97 -6.33
C ALA A 176 9.57 -13.06 -7.84
N ALA A 177 10.26 -14.11 -8.28
CA ALA A 177 10.63 -14.30 -9.69
C ALA A 177 9.44 -14.30 -10.67
N ASP A 178 8.28 -14.76 -10.21
CA ASP A 178 7.03 -14.85 -10.95
C ASP A 178 6.15 -13.59 -10.82
N SER A 179 6.53 -12.61 -9.99
CA SER A 179 5.74 -11.40 -9.83
C SER A 179 5.85 -10.51 -11.07
N PRO A 180 4.70 -10.09 -11.65
CA PRO A 180 4.70 -8.96 -12.58
C PRO A 180 5.11 -7.69 -11.84
N CYS A 181 5.48 -6.65 -12.59
CA CYS A 181 5.60 -5.28 -12.07
C CYS A 181 4.49 -4.39 -12.64
N TYR A 182 4.37 -3.15 -12.17
CA TYR A 182 3.33 -2.23 -12.67
C TYR A 182 3.44 -1.97 -14.17
N ARG A 183 4.67 -1.89 -14.70
CA ARG A 183 4.93 -1.78 -16.15
C ARG A 183 4.49 -3.01 -16.94
N CYS A 184 4.45 -4.21 -16.35
CA CYS A 184 3.88 -5.39 -17.01
C CYS A 184 2.35 -5.28 -17.19
N LEU A 185 1.68 -4.60 -16.24
CA LEU A 185 0.24 -4.36 -16.28
C LEU A 185 -0.11 -3.17 -17.19
N TYR A 186 0.67 -2.08 -17.10
CA TYR A 186 0.50 -0.85 -17.86
C TYR A 186 1.78 -0.51 -18.63
N PRO A 187 1.98 -1.08 -19.83
CA PRO A 187 3.23 -0.96 -20.59
C PRO A 187 3.52 0.48 -21.05
N ASP A 188 2.50 1.25 -21.42
CA ASP A 188 2.69 2.56 -22.04
C ASP A 188 2.80 3.69 -21.01
N LEU A 189 3.92 4.43 -21.05
CA LEU A 189 3.98 5.81 -20.54
C LEU A 189 3.84 6.83 -21.67
N ASP A 190 4.27 6.48 -22.89
CA ASP A 190 4.61 7.45 -23.94
C ASP A 190 3.54 7.62 -25.03
N ALA A 191 2.46 6.83 -25.01
CA ALA A 191 1.39 6.91 -26.00
C ALA A 191 0.12 7.52 -25.37
N ASP A 192 0.04 8.85 -25.34
CA ASP A 192 -1.19 9.65 -25.22
C ASP A 192 -2.11 9.46 -23.98
N ALA A 193 -1.84 8.49 -23.09
CA ALA A 193 -2.67 8.14 -21.94
C ALA A 193 -2.33 8.96 -20.68
N GLY A 194 -1.10 9.47 -20.54
CA GLY A 194 -0.71 10.27 -19.37
C GLY A 194 -1.46 11.61 -19.25
N ALA A 195 -1.88 12.17 -20.38
CA ALA A 195 -2.80 13.31 -20.43
C ALA A 195 -4.25 12.82 -20.36
N SER A 196 -4.64 11.82 -21.16
CA SER A 196 -6.02 11.34 -21.26
C SER A 196 -6.59 10.72 -19.98
N GLU A 197 -5.83 9.90 -19.24
CA GLU A 197 -6.26 9.26 -17.99
C GLU A 197 -6.26 10.24 -16.80
N ALA A 198 -5.31 11.17 -16.75
CA ALA A 198 -5.28 12.22 -15.73
C ALA A 198 -6.42 13.24 -15.95
N LEU A 199 -6.70 13.61 -17.21
CA LEU A 199 -7.87 14.39 -17.59
C LEU A 199 -9.17 13.61 -17.30
N ALA A 200 -9.23 12.30 -17.60
CA ALA A 200 -10.39 11.47 -17.29
C ALA A 200 -10.64 11.32 -15.77
N CYS A 201 -9.62 11.21 -14.92
CA CYS A 201 -9.77 11.15 -13.47
C CYS A 201 -10.12 12.51 -12.83
N ALA A 202 -9.65 13.62 -13.40
CA ALA A 202 -9.97 14.97 -12.92
C ALA A 202 -11.38 15.42 -13.34
N GLU A 203 -11.85 14.99 -14.52
CA GLU A 203 -13.19 15.30 -15.03
C GLU A 203 -14.25 14.28 -14.59
N SER A 204 -13.86 13.03 -14.28
CA SER A 204 -14.77 12.02 -13.75
C SER A 204 -14.81 12.09 -12.24
N GLY A 205 -15.95 12.49 -11.68
CA GLY A 205 -16.21 12.37 -10.24
C GLY A 205 -16.00 10.94 -9.74
N VAL A 206 -15.85 10.78 -8.43
CA VAL A 206 -15.71 9.48 -7.78
C VAL A 206 -16.76 9.31 -6.68
N LEU A 207 -17.41 8.15 -6.64
CA LEU A 207 -18.36 7.83 -5.59
C LEU A 207 -17.63 7.66 -4.25
N ALA A 208 -17.94 8.47 -3.24
CA ALA A 208 -17.24 8.45 -1.95
C ALA A 208 -17.13 7.05 -1.30
N PRO A 209 -18.20 6.25 -1.21
CA PRO A 209 -18.11 4.88 -0.71
C PRO A 209 -17.13 3.98 -1.47
N LEU A 210 -16.95 4.17 -2.79
CA LEU A 210 -16.05 3.34 -3.60
C LEU A 210 -14.61 3.44 -3.09
N VAL A 211 -14.10 4.66 -2.93
CA VAL A 211 -12.73 4.86 -2.43
C VAL A 211 -12.59 4.38 -0.99
N GLY A 212 -13.65 4.47 -0.19
CA GLY A 212 -13.76 3.85 1.12
C GLY A 212 -13.56 2.33 1.08
N VAL A 213 -14.30 1.65 0.22
CA VAL A 213 -14.23 0.18 0.04
C VAL A 213 -12.87 -0.25 -0.49
N VAL A 214 -12.35 0.41 -1.52
CA VAL A 214 -11.06 0.05 -2.13
C VAL A 214 -9.90 0.30 -1.17
N GLY A 215 -9.91 1.42 -0.43
CA GLY A 215 -8.88 1.67 0.58
C GLY A 215 -8.96 0.71 1.79
N ALA A 216 -10.18 0.30 2.18
CA ALA A 216 -10.35 -0.77 3.19
C ALA A 216 -9.85 -2.14 2.67
N LEU A 217 -10.09 -2.46 1.39
CA LEU A 217 -9.51 -3.64 0.75
C LEU A 217 -7.98 -3.57 0.70
N GLN A 218 -7.41 -2.38 0.47
CA GLN A 218 -5.97 -2.15 0.51
C GLN A 218 -5.39 -2.42 1.89
N ALA A 219 -6.01 -1.89 2.96
CA ALA A 219 -5.63 -2.25 4.32
C ALA A 219 -5.79 -3.75 4.61
N ALA A 220 -6.89 -4.37 4.18
CA ALA A 220 -7.11 -5.81 4.41
C ALA A 220 -6.02 -6.68 3.76
N HIS A 221 -5.62 -6.37 2.52
CA HIS A 221 -4.52 -7.09 1.86
C HIS A 221 -3.16 -6.76 2.48
N ALA A 222 -2.94 -5.54 2.96
CA ALA A 222 -1.72 -5.19 3.69
C ALA A 222 -1.60 -6.00 4.99
N LEU A 223 -2.67 -6.07 5.80
CA LEU A 223 -2.67 -6.85 7.04
C LEU A 223 -2.45 -8.34 6.77
N LYS A 224 -3.08 -8.88 5.73
CA LYS A 224 -2.88 -10.26 5.30
C LYS A 224 -1.44 -10.53 4.86
N TYR A 225 -0.84 -9.58 4.15
CA TYR A 225 0.54 -9.69 3.69
C TYR A 225 1.51 -9.70 4.87
N LEU A 226 1.42 -8.69 5.74
CA LEU A 226 2.31 -8.49 6.88
C LEU A 226 2.20 -9.60 7.92
N ALA A 227 0.98 -10.12 8.17
CA ALA A 227 0.80 -11.24 9.09
C ALA A 227 1.11 -12.60 8.47
N GLY A 228 1.35 -12.68 7.15
CA GLY A 228 1.59 -13.94 6.44
C GLY A 228 0.36 -14.84 6.32
N ILE A 229 -0.85 -14.26 6.27
CA ILE A 229 -2.12 -15.00 6.33
C ILE A 229 -2.93 -14.94 5.03
N GLY A 230 -3.63 -16.03 4.74
CA GLY A 230 -4.53 -16.11 3.59
C GLY A 230 -3.82 -16.03 2.24
N GLN A 231 -4.62 -15.88 1.17
CA GLN A 231 -4.07 -15.77 -0.19
C GLN A 231 -3.71 -14.32 -0.51
N GLN A 232 -2.47 -14.11 -0.97
CA GLN A 232 -1.99 -12.81 -1.43
C GLN A 232 -2.47 -12.50 -2.86
N LEU A 233 -2.46 -11.22 -3.23
CA LEU A 233 -2.83 -10.76 -4.59
C LEU A 233 -1.69 -10.87 -5.62
N ARG A 234 -0.59 -11.55 -5.29
CA ARG A 234 0.52 -11.73 -6.24
C ARG A 234 0.01 -12.33 -7.55
N GLY A 235 0.35 -11.69 -8.66
CA GLY A 235 -0.07 -12.13 -10.00
C GLY A 235 -1.59 -12.06 -10.23
N ARG A 236 -2.32 -11.24 -9.47
CA ARG A 236 -3.77 -11.07 -9.61
C ARG A 236 -4.17 -9.60 -9.54
N LEU A 237 -4.92 -9.15 -10.55
CA LEU A 237 -5.64 -7.87 -10.50
C LEU A 237 -7.07 -8.11 -10.01
N GLN A 238 -7.42 -7.54 -8.87
CA GLN A 238 -8.78 -7.57 -8.34
C GLN A 238 -9.50 -6.29 -8.79
N MET A 239 -10.68 -6.43 -9.40
CA MET A 239 -11.52 -5.31 -9.85
C MET A 239 -12.90 -5.35 -9.19
N LEU A 240 -13.37 -4.18 -8.80
CA LEU A 240 -14.69 -3.93 -8.25
C LEU A 240 -15.43 -2.93 -9.13
N ASP A 241 -16.61 -3.29 -9.60
CA ASP A 241 -17.48 -2.44 -10.40
C ASP A 241 -18.83 -2.33 -9.66
N LEU A 242 -19.11 -1.15 -9.11
CA LEU A 242 -20.33 -0.88 -8.34
C LEU A 242 -21.54 -0.56 -9.22
N ASP A 243 -21.35 -0.25 -10.51
CA ASP A 243 -22.46 -0.06 -11.44
C ASP A 243 -23.13 -1.42 -11.73
N SER A 244 -22.30 -2.40 -12.07
CA SER A 244 -22.76 -3.76 -12.37
C SER A 244 -22.76 -4.71 -11.17
N ASN A 245 -22.33 -4.24 -9.99
CA ASN A 245 -22.14 -5.05 -8.77
C ASN A 245 -21.25 -6.28 -8.99
N ARG A 246 -20.21 -6.15 -9.82
CA ARG A 246 -19.29 -7.25 -10.12
C ARG A 246 -18.00 -7.12 -9.34
N HIS A 247 -17.51 -8.26 -8.90
CA HIS A 247 -16.19 -8.43 -8.32
C HIS A 247 -15.47 -9.52 -9.11
N GLN A 248 -14.36 -9.14 -9.77
CA GLN A 248 -13.62 -10.02 -10.68
C GLN A 248 -12.14 -10.05 -10.31
N GLN A 249 -11.48 -11.18 -10.61
CA GLN A 249 -10.04 -11.33 -10.52
C GLN A 249 -9.48 -11.77 -11.86
N TRP A 250 -8.41 -11.12 -12.28
CA TRP A 250 -7.70 -11.41 -13.52
C TRP A 250 -6.29 -11.87 -13.19
N GLN A 251 -5.81 -12.90 -13.88
CA GLN A 251 -4.41 -13.32 -13.74
C GLN A 251 -3.51 -12.32 -14.43
N LEU A 252 -2.46 -11.92 -13.74
CA LEU A 252 -1.44 -11.00 -14.24
C LEU A 252 -0.11 -11.75 -14.35
N GLY A 253 0.41 -11.83 -15.57
CA GLY A 253 1.70 -12.42 -15.86
C GLY A 253 2.78 -11.37 -16.03
N ARG A 254 4.01 -11.76 -15.71
CA ARG A 254 5.22 -11.00 -16.05
C ARG A 254 5.37 -10.93 -17.58
N GLN A 255 5.66 -9.75 -18.12
CA GLN A 255 5.82 -9.55 -19.56
C GLN A 255 7.28 -9.85 -20.00
N PRO A 256 7.50 -10.76 -20.97
CA PRO A 256 8.83 -10.98 -21.55
C PRO A 256 9.34 -9.68 -22.19
N GLY A 257 10.47 -9.16 -21.72
CA GLY A 257 11.05 -7.90 -22.21
C GLY A 257 10.50 -6.62 -21.58
N CYS A 258 9.81 -6.71 -20.45
CA CYS A 258 9.38 -5.51 -19.69
C CYS A 258 10.58 -4.59 -19.37
N PRO A 259 10.57 -3.30 -19.76
CA PRO A 259 11.75 -2.43 -19.61
C PRO A 259 12.14 -2.18 -18.15
N ASP A 260 11.19 -2.31 -17.21
CA ASP A 260 11.43 -2.04 -15.80
C ASP A 260 11.96 -3.28 -15.05
N CYS A 261 11.37 -4.47 -15.26
CA CYS A 261 11.69 -5.66 -14.44
C CYS A 261 12.52 -6.73 -15.16
N SER A 262 12.61 -6.74 -16.50
CA SER A 262 13.35 -7.80 -17.22
C SER A 262 14.86 -7.76 -16.95
N ALA A 263 15.43 -6.60 -16.66
CA ALA A 263 16.86 -6.44 -16.38
C ALA A 263 17.29 -7.01 -15.01
N LEU A 264 16.34 -7.27 -14.10
CA LEU A 264 16.62 -7.80 -12.77
C LEU A 264 16.93 -9.30 -12.77
N ASP A 265 16.69 -10.01 -13.88
CA ASP A 265 16.99 -11.44 -14.01
C ASP A 265 18.49 -11.75 -14.17
N CYS A 266 19.33 -10.74 -14.40
CA CYS A 266 20.76 -10.91 -14.71
C CYS A 266 21.67 -11.02 -13.46
N GLY A 267 21.12 -11.10 -12.24
CA GLY A 267 21.88 -11.07 -10.99
C GLY A 267 22.25 -12.42 -10.37
N GLU A 268 21.69 -13.55 -10.83
CA GLU A 268 21.92 -14.89 -10.24
C GLU A 268 22.38 -15.91 -11.29
N GLN A 269 23.45 -15.60 -12.05
CA GLN A 269 24.26 -16.64 -12.69
C GLN A 269 25.60 -16.73 -11.99
N ASP A 270 25.59 -17.55 -10.95
CA ASP A 270 26.74 -17.98 -10.17
C ASP A 270 27.86 -18.49 -11.08
N SER A 271 29.02 -17.87 -10.89
CA SER A 271 30.31 -18.23 -11.44
C SER A 271 30.72 -19.65 -11.02
N SER A 272 30.36 -20.65 -11.81
CA SER A 272 30.95 -21.98 -11.72
C SER A 272 32.06 -22.12 -12.78
N PRO A 273 33.35 -22.26 -12.39
CA PRO A 273 34.40 -22.55 -13.35
C PRO A 273 34.22 -24.00 -13.85
N GLN A 274 34.08 -24.14 -15.17
CA GLN A 274 34.13 -25.45 -15.82
C GLN A 274 35.56 -26.00 -15.71
N SER A 275 35.72 -27.12 -15.01
CA SER A 275 36.85 -28.04 -15.12
C SER A 275 36.32 -29.47 -15.18
#